data_AF-A0A8X7SHZ9-F1
#
_entry.id   AF-A0A8X7SHZ9-F1
#
_cell.length_a   1.000
_cell.length_b   1.000
_cell.length_c   1.000
_cell.angle_alpha   90.00
_cell.angle_beta   90.00
_cell.angle_gamma   90.00
#
_symmetry.space_group_name_H-M   'P 1'
#
loop_
_entity.id
_entity.type
_entity.pdbx_description
1 polymer ?
#
loop_
_entity_poly.entity_id
_entity_poly.type
_entity_poly.pdbx_seq_one_letter_code
_entity_poly.pdbx_strand_id
1 'polypeptide(L)' 'MSDLLNQLDGFRSDERIKVIAATNPADILDPALMHFGRLDKKIEFPHPTEEARARILQVCKLPFSGPDT' A
#
# COMPACT_ATOMS: atom_id res chain seq x y z
N MET A 1 -17.19 9.20 -4.50
CA MET A 1 -16.49 8.01 -5.04
C MET A 1 -16.37 8.08 -6.56
N SER A 2 -17.43 8.48 -7.28
CA SER A 2 -17.49 8.59 -8.75
C SER A 2 -16.45 9.53 -9.37
N ASP A 3 -16.19 10.69 -8.78
CA ASP A 3 -15.25 11.67 -9.36
C ASP A 3 -13.80 11.19 -9.34
N LEU A 4 -13.39 10.47 -8.29
CA LEU A 4 -12.06 9.87 -8.19
C LEU A 4 -11.87 8.77 -9.25
N LEU A 5 -12.91 7.97 -9.48
CA LEU A 5 -12.89 6.91 -10.49
C LEU A 5 -12.75 7.47 -11.91
N ASN A 6 -13.45 8.57 -12.21
CA ASN A 6 -13.35 9.25 -13.50
C ASN A 6 -11.94 9.84 -13.73
N GLN A 7 -11.29 10.36 -12.69
CA GLN A 7 -9.92 10.83 -12.79
C GLN A 7 -8.95 9.67 -13.06
N LEU A 8 -9.09 8.53 -12.37
CA LEU A 8 -8.26 7.34 -12.58
C LEU A 8 -8.38 6.77 -14.01
N ASP A 9 -9.59 6.75 -14.58
CA ASP A 9 -9.78 6.32 -15.97
C ASP A 9 -9.16 7.33 -16.98
N GLY A 10 -9.09 8.61 -16.64
CA GLY A 10 -8.44 9.65 -17.46
C GLY A 10 -6.90 9.57 -17.51
N PHE A 11 -6.26 9.03 -16.47
CA PHE A 11 -4.79 8.89 -16.42
C PHE A 11 -4.26 7.66 -17.17
N ARG A 12 -5.12 6.74 -17.61
CA ARG A 12 -4.72 5.53 -18.36
C ARG A 12 -3.94 5.82 -19.64
N SER A 13 -4.12 7.00 -20.23
CA SER A 13 -3.42 7.40 -21.45
C SER A 13 -1.97 7.84 -21.24
N ASP A 14 -1.52 8.00 -19.98
CA ASP A 14 -0.19 8.48 -19.66
C ASP A 14 0.59 7.46 -18.82
N GLU A 15 1.44 6.66 -19.48
CA GLU A 15 2.31 5.63 -18.85
C GLU A 15 3.28 6.21 -17.80
N ARG A 16 3.40 7.54 -17.70
CA ARG A 16 4.26 8.23 -16.73
C ARG A 16 3.67 8.25 -15.32
N ILE A 17 2.36 8.03 -15.16
CA ILE A 17 1.68 8.18 -13.87
C ILE A 17 1.40 6.81 -13.27
N LYS A 18 2.01 6.53 -12.11
CA LYS A 18 1.74 5.33 -11.31
C LYS A 18 0.95 5.73 -10.07
N VAL A 19 -0.17 5.05 -9.85
CA VAL A 19 -1.02 5.26 -8.66
C VAL A 19 -0.76 4.11 -7.68
N ILE A 20 -0.47 4.46 -6.42
CA ILE A 20 -0.32 3.51 -5.31
C ILE A 20 -1.38 3.86 -4.26
N ALA A 21 -2.18 2.87 -3.88
CA ALA A 21 -3.17 2.99 -2.83
C ALA A 21 -2.84 2.00 -1.69
N ALA A 22 -3.13 2.40 -0.45
CA ALA A 22 -2.98 1.57 0.73
C ALA A 22 -4.29 1.56 1.51
N THR A 23 -4.74 0.38 1.95
CA THR A 23 -5.88 0.22 2.84
C THR A 23 -5.52 -0.78 3.93
N ASN A 24 -5.99 -0.54 5.15
CA ASN A 24 -5.82 -1.48 6.27
C ASN A 24 -6.88 -2.60 6.20
N PRO A 25 -8.17 -2.30 5.96
CA PRO A 25 -9.15 -3.31 5.59
C PRO A 25 -9.33 -3.37 4.07
N ALA A 26 -8.88 -4.47 3.43
CA ALA A 26 -9.11 -4.69 2.01
C ALA A 26 -10.58 -5.05 1.70
N ASP A 27 -11.30 -5.62 2.66
CA ASP A 27 -12.66 -6.14 2.47
C ASP A 27 -13.73 -5.04 2.33
N ILE A 28 -13.40 -3.80 2.70
CA ILE A 28 -14.31 -2.64 2.64
C ILE A 28 -14.16 -1.88 1.31
N LEU A 29 -13.18 -2.23 0.49
CA LEU A 29 -12.96 -1.59 -0.81
C LEU A 29 -14.10 -1.90 -1.80
N ASP A 30 -14.51 -0.87 -2.54
CA ASP A 30 -15.45 -1.02 -3.64
C ASP A 30 -14.88 -1.97 -4.71
N PRO A 31 -15.58 -3.06 -5.08
CA PRO A 31 -15.16 -3.98 -6.13
C PRO A 31 -14.88 -3.28 -7.47
N ALA A 32 -15.49 -2.12 -7.74
CA ALA A 32 -15.27 -1.34 -8.94
C ALA A 32 -13.84 -0.77 -9.06
N LEU A 33 -13.09 -0.66 -7.95
CA LEU A 33 -11.67 -0.26 -7.96
C LEU A 33 -10.74 -1.43 -8.34
N MET A 34 -11.17 -2.66 -8.11
CA MET A 34 -10.40 -3.88 -8.37
C MET A 34 -10.57 -4.43 -9.79
N HIS A 35 -11.34 -3.73 -10.64
CA HIS A 35 -11.51 -4.11 -12.02
C HIS A 35 -10.28 -3.74 -12.88
N PHE A 36 -10.06 -4.53 -13.94
CA PHE A 36 -8.91 -4.40 -14.82
C PHE A 36 -8.77 -2.97 -15.39
N GLY A 37 -7.59 -2.40 -15.18
CA GLY A 37 -7.11 -1.06 -15.54
C GLY A 37 -7.37 0.05 -14.52
N ARG A 38 -7.78 -0.26 -13.29
CA ARG A 38 -7.78 0.69 -12.16
C ARG A 38 -6.67 0.32 -11.20
N LEU A 39 -6.94 -0.52 -10.21
CA LEU A 39 -5.93 -1.10 -9.33
C LEU A 39 -5.63 -2.53 -9.76
N ASP A 40 -4.70 -2.69 -10.69
CA ASP A 40 -4.38 -3.99 -11.29
C ASP A 40 -3.63 -4.94 -10.36
N LYS A 41 -2.78 -4.39 -9.48
CA LYS A 41 -1.92 -5.18 -8.60
C LYS A 41 -2.37 -5.05 -7.16
N LYS A 42 -2.79 -6.17 -6.58
CA LYS A 42 -3.00 -6.33 -5.14
C LYS A 42 -1.72 -6.87 -4.50
N ILE A 43 -1.17 -6.12 -3.55
CA ILE A 43 -0.03 -6.55 -2.72
C ILE A 43 -0.53 -6.65 -1.29
N GLU A 44 -0.51 -7.86 -0.73
CA GLU A 44 -0.88 -8.09 0.65
C GLU A 44 0.35 -8.00 1.54
N PHE A 45 0.19 -7.35 2.70
CA PHE A 45 1.23 -7.20 3.70
C PHE A 45 0.94 -8.13 4.89
N PRO A 46 1.51 -9.34 4.92
CA PRO A 46 1.37 -10.23 6.07
C PRO A 46 2.21 -9.72 7.25
N HIS A 47 1.94 -10.27 8.43
CA HIS A 47 2.77 -10.04 9.60
C HIS A 47 4.21 -10.49 9.33
N PRO A 48 5.23 -9.71 9.76
CA PRO A 48 6.62 -10.05 9.49
C PRO A 48 7.03 -11.33 10.22
N THR A 49 7.72 -12.22 9.49
CA THR A 49 8.37 -13.42 10.04
C THR A 49 9.47 -13.06 11.02
N GLU A 50 9.97 -14.04 11.79
CA GLU A 50 11.06 -13.80 12.74
C GLU A 50 12.32 -13.25 12.07
N GLU A 51 12.71 -13.80 10.91
CA GLU A 51 13.81 -13.30 10.12
C GLU A 51 13.56 -11.87 9.61
N ALA A 52 12.34 -11.58 9.15
CA ALA A 52 11.97 -10.24 8.71
C ALA A 52 12.01 -9.25 9.88
N ARG A 53 11.52 -9.63 11.07
CA ARG A 53 11.61 -8.79 12.28
C ARG A 53 13.05 -8.53 12.68
N ALA A 54 13.93 -9.54 12.62
CA ALA A 54 15.36 -9.36 12.88
C ALA A 54 16.00 -8.35 11.91
N ARG A 55 15.67 -8.44 10.61
CA ARG A 55 16.14 -7.47 9.60
C ARG A 55 15.57 -6.07 9.80
N ILE A 56 14.28 -5.95 10.11
CA ILE A 56 13.63 -4.67 10.43
C ILE A 56 14.31 -4.04 11.64
N LEU A 57 14.52 -4.80 12.72
CA LEU A 57 15.23 -4.31 13.91
C LEU A 57 16.67 -3.89 13.60
N GLN A 58 17.37 -4.59 12.71
CA GLN A 58 18.72 -4.23 12.28
C GLN A 58 18.76 -2.91 11.53
N VAL A 59 17.78 -2.64 10.66
CA VAL A 59 17.64 -1.37 9.93
C VAL A 59 17.14 -0.24 10.85
N CYS A 60 16.21 -0.55 11.74
CA CYS A 60 15.65 0.38 12.73
C CYS A 60 16.61 0.69 13.88
N LYS A 61 17.86 0.21 13.89
CA LYS A 61 18.93 0.65 14.80
C LYS A 61 19.39 2.11 14.57
N LEU A 62 18.47 3.02 14.22
CA LEU A 62 18.51 4.34 14.85
C LEU A 62 18.46 4.10 16.37
N PRO A 63 19.16 4.88 17.20
CA PRO A 63 19.20 4.64 18.64
C PRO A 63 17.75 4.61 19.15
N PHE A 64 17.25 3.41 19.42
CA PHE A 64 16.05 3.22 20.19
C PHE A 64 16.45 3.60 21.61
N SER A 65 16.48 4.91 21.85
CA SER A 65 16.21 5.44 23.18
C SER A 65 14.81 4.94 23.48
N GLY A 66 14.76 3.79 24.16
CA GLY A 66 13.60 3.50 24.98
C GLY A 66 13.39 4.69 25.92
N PRO A 67 12.19 4.87 26.47
CA PRO A 67 12.02 5.84 27.54
C PRO A 67 13.05 5.48 28.62
N ASP A 68 14.00 6.38 28.85
CA ASP A 68 14.92 6.27 29.97
C ASP A 68 14.05 6.34 31.23
N THR A 69 13.91 5.21 31.92
CA THR A 69 13.20 5.02 33.21
C THR A 69 11.68 4.91 33.16
#